data_AF-A0A1I1VFS8-F1
#
_entry.id   AF-A0A1I1VFS8-F1
#
_cell.length_a   1.000
_cell.length_b   1.000
_cell.length_c   1.000
_cell.angle_alpha   90.00
_cell.angle_beta   90.00
_cell.angle_gamma   90.00
#
_symmetry.space_group_name_H-M   'P 1'
#
loop_
_entity.id
_entity.type
_entity.pdbx_description
1 polymer ?
#
loop_
_entity_poly.entity_id
_entity_poly.type
_entity_poly.pdbx_seq_one_letter_code
_entity_poly.pdbx_strand_id
1 'polypeptide(L)'
;MRGKPVTGRFTVLGSRVRRIALVGGVAVLCLALILVVLSVRRDPAPRPTAGSGEVVAALPFWNFEGGTSELMRHTEGFTEVSPWMYGLDPEGHVVSQIPSDRAGRTREALNSLRRTELRFTPSVANMTHGAWSYDSVAPILHDPQRRRQHVREIVDLVLSNDYAGIDIDYEDLKAEDRDEFSTLVRELADALHAHDRTLSVAVFAKASRRGYDERNVAQDYAAIGRAADQVRLMGYDRHWSTSPPGPVAPVDWIRDVLDYARGTIPPEKIVLGIPLYGYDWSQGKGQPVTWGEATRIARRHDVRIRFDEDSRTPWFRYTDTDGTRHEVWFENAASSHAKLEVADRSGIGGVYLWMYGPADPATWPRLRQTFPVARRSARARR
;
A
#
# COMPACT_ATOMS: atom_id res chain seq x y z
N MET A 1 -44.50 -82.34 -47.28
CA MET A 1 -45.82 -82.43 -46.64
C MET A 1 -45.81 -81.63 -45.35
N ARG A 2 -46.90 -80.89 -45.10
CA ARG A 2 -47.48 -80.32 -43.85
C ARG A 2 -46.69 -80.52 -42.53
N GLY A 3 -46.61 -79.57 -41.59
CA GLY A 3 -47.45 -78.40 -41.34
C GLY A 3 -46.90 -77.40 -40.31
N LYS A 4 -47.67 -76.32 -40.12
CA LYS A 4 -47.49 -75.22 -39.16
C LYS A 4 -47.92 -75.63 -37.70
N PRO A 5 -48.11 -74.69 -36.74
CA PRO A 5 -47.13 -74.14 -35.79
C PRO A 5 -47.60 -74.24 -34.31
N VAL A 6 -46.81 -73.85 -33.30
CA VAL A 6 -47.38 -73.21 -32.07
C VAL A 6 -46.38 -72.20 -31.48
N THR A 7 -46.92 -71.02 -31.20
CA THR A 7 -46.37 -69.81 -30.56
C THR A 7 -46.21 -69.93 -29.05
N GLY A 8 -45.14 -69.34 -28.50
CA GLY A 8 -45.04 -68.94 -27.09
C GLY A 8 -44.54 -67.49 -26.98
N ARG A 9 -45.36 -66.59 -26.40
CA ARG A 9 -44.99 -65.21 -26.05
C ARG A 9 -44.12 -65.22 -24.79
N PHE A 10 -43.04 -64.43 -24.76
CA PHE A 10 -42.51 -63.84 -23.52
C PHE A 10 -42.05 -62.40 -23.74
N THR A 11 -42.33 -61.61 -22.72
CA THR A 11 -42.43 -60.16 -22.69
C THR A 11 -41.06 -59.48 -22.52
N VAL A 12 -40.95 -58.28 -23.08
CA VAL A 12 -39.85 -57.32 -22.99
C VAL A 12 -39.68 -56.81 -21.55
N LEU A 13 -38.47 -56.87 -20.98
CA LEU A 13 -38.03 -55.91 -19.96
C LEU A 13 -36.49 -55.88 -19.87
N GLY A 14 -35.84 -54.84 -20.41
CA GLY A 14 -34.38 -54.74 -20.29
C GLY A 14 -33.69 -53.67 -21.12
N SER A 15 -34.10 -52.40 -21.04
CA SER A 15 -33.29 -51.32 -21.66
C SER A 15 -33.29 -49.98 -20.93
N ARG A 16 -34.16 -49.76 -19.92
CA ARG A 16 -34.20 -48.49 -19.18
C ARG A 16 -33.27 -48.40 -17.96
N VAL A 17 -32.84 -49.53 -17.40
CA VAL A 17 -32.05 -49.53 -16.14
C VAL A 17 -30.57 -49.22 -16.36
N ARG A 18 -29.99 -49.54 -17.53
CA ARG A 18 -28.55 -49.29 -17.80
C ARG A 18 -28.19 -47.85 -18.13
N ARG A 19 -29.12 -47.02 -18.64
CA ARG A 19 -28.82 -45.60 -18.97
C ARG A 19 -28.84 -44.68 -17.75
N ILE A 20 -29.64 -44.99 -16.73
CA ILE A 20 -29.73 -44.17 -15.51
C ILE A 20 -28.47 -44.35 -14.64
N ALA A 21 -27.91 -45.56 -14.59
CA ALA A 21 -26.69 -45.84 -13.84
C ALA A 21 -25.44 -45.13 -14.40
N LEU A 22 -25.33 -44.99 -15.73
CA LEU A 22 -24.17 -44.35 -16.36
C LEU A 22 -24.20 -42.82 -16.22
N VAL A 23 -25.37 -42.19 -16.32
CA VAL A 23 -25.54 -40.74 -16.14
C VAL A 23 -25.37 -40.34 -14.67
N GLY A 24 -25.86 -41.17 -13.73
CA GLY A 24 -25.63 -40.96 -12.29
C GLY A 24 -24.16 -41.07 -11.90
N GLY A 25 -23.42 -42.03 -12.46
CA GLY A 25 -21.99 -42.21 -12.17
C GLY A 25 -21.11 -41.04 -12.63
N VAL A 26 -21.38 -40.48 -13.81
CA VAL A 26 -20.63 -39.32 -14.34
C VAL A 26 -20.96 -38.04 -13.56
N ALA A 27 -22.24 -37.84 -13.19
CA ALA A 27 -22.64 -36.68 -12.38
C ALA A 27 -22.02 -36.70 -10.98
N VAL A 28 -21.93 -37.88 -10.33
CA VAL A 28 -21.29 -38.04 -9.02
C VAL A 28 -19.77 -37.82 -9.11
N LEU A 29 -19.11 -38.28 -10.18
CA LEU A 29 -17.68 -38.05 -10.37
C LEU A 29 -17.36 -36.56 -10.62
N CYS A 30 -18.20 -35.85 -11.40
CA CYS A 30 -18.05 -34.42 -11.63
C CYS A 30 -18.31 -33.60 -10.34
N LEU A 31 -19.31 -33.98 -9.53
CA LEU A 31 -19.59 -33.33 -8.26
C LEU A 31 -18.44 -33.56 -7.25
N ALA A 32 -17.88 -34.77 -7.22
CA ALA A 32 -16.71 -35.09 -6.39
C ALA A 32 -15.46 -34.32 -6.85
N LEU A 33 -15.22 -34.17 -8.16
CA LEU A 33 -14.11 -33.35 -8.67
C LEU A 33 -14.30 -31.86 -8.35
N ILE A 34 -15.53 -31.33 -8.44
CA ILE A 34 -15.85 -29.95 -8.07
C ILE A 34 -15.65 -29.73 -6.57
N LEU A 35 -16.04 -30.69 -5.72
CA LEU A 35 -15.78 -30.63 -4.27
C LEU A 35 -14.30 -30.78 -3.93
N VAL A 36 -13.51 -31.52 -4.70
CA VAL A 36 -12.05 -31.59 -4.54
C VAL A 36 -11.37 -30.29 -4.98
N VAL A 37 -11.82 -29.66 -6.07
CA VAL A 37 -11.32 -28.34 -6.51
C VAL A 37 -11.73 -27.22 -5.53
N LEU A 38 -12.90 -27.32 -4.90
CA LEU A 38 -13.37 -26.39 -3.86
C LEU A 38 -12.79 -26.67 -2.46
N SER A 39 -12.17 -27.82 -2.23
CA SER A 39 -11.52 -28.18 -0.96
C SER A 39 -9.98 -28.09 -1.01
N VAL A 40 -9.42 -27.62 -2.12
CA VAL A 40 -8.05 -27.07 -2.11
C VAL A 40 -8.09 -25.83 -1.23
N ARG A 41 -7.85 -26.02 0.08
CA ARG A 41 -7.44 -24.94 0.96
C ARG A 41 -6.26 -24.27 0.28
N ARG A 42 -6.43 -23.01 -0.14
CA ARG A 42 -5.28 -22.15 -0.39
C ARG A 42 -4.58 -22.10 0.95
N ASP A 43 -3.39 -22.70 1.05
CA ASP A 43 -2.55 -22.48 2.21
C ASP A 43 -2.44 -20.97 2.40
N PRO A 44 -2.64 -20.46 3.63
CA PRO A 44 -2.42 -19.05 3.90
C PRO A 44 -1.03 -18.69 3.39
N ALA A 45 -0.93 -17.54 2.71
CA ALA A 45 0.36 -17.08 2.20
C ALA A 45 1.40 -17.15 3.33
N PRO A 46 2.57 -17.77 3.10
CA PRO A 46 3.57 -17.89 4.14
C PRO A 46 3.89 -16.50 4.68
N ARG A 47 3.79 -16.33 6.00
CA ARG A 47 4.26 -15.12 6.68
C ARG A 47 5.72 -14.88 6.27
N PRO A 48 6.13 -13.63 5.97
CA PRO A 48 7.50 -13.33 5.60
C PRO A 48 8.46 -13.96 6.62
N THR A 49 9.42 -14.73 6.12
CA THR A 49 10.49 -15.28 6.95
C THR A 49 11.46 -14.15 7.26
N ALA A 50 11.98 -14.13 8.49
CA ALA A 50 13.02 -13.20 8.91
C ALA A 50 14.19 -13.24 7.90
N GLY A 51 14.35 -12.17 7.11
CA GLY A 51 15.40 -12.05 6.09
C GLY A 51 14.97 -11.45 4.75
N SER A 52 13.68 -11.37 4.42
CA SER A 52 13.16 -10.64 3.24
C SER A 52 12.22 -9.53 3.69
N GLY A 53 12.72 -8.30 3.78
CA GLY A 53 11.91 -7.14 4.19
C GLY A 53 10.87 -6.76 3.13
N GLU A 54 9.78 -6.14 3.59
CA GLU A 54 8.75 -5.59 2.73
C GLU A 54 9.29 -4.39 1.93
N VAL A 55 9.03 -4.37 0.63
CA VAL A 55 9.36 -3.23 -0.23
C VAL A 55 8.11 -2.82 -0.98
N VAL A 56 7.52 -1.71 -0.54
CA VAL A 56 6.22 -1.23 -1.02
C VAL A 56 6.40 -0.06 -1.98
N ALA A 57 5.84 -0.18 -3.18
CA ALA A 57 5.72 0.93 -4.13
C ALA A 57 4.41 1.69 -3.88
N ALA A 58 4.49 2.94 -3.42
CA ALA A 58 3.31 3.77 -3.20
C ALA A 58 2.94 4.56 -4.46
N LEU A 59 1.73 4.36 -4.97
CA LEU A 59 1.28 4.91 -6.25
C LEU A 59 0.06 5.81 -6.04
N PRO A 60 0.22 7.11 -5.81
CA PRO A 60 -0.92 7.98 -5.66
C PRO A 60 -1.62 8.25 -6.98
N PHE A 61 -2.94 8.49 -6.91
CA PHE A 61 -3.79 8.63 -8.09
C PHE A 61 -3.31 9.71 -9.07
N TRP A 62 -2.63 10.78 -8.61
CA TRP A 62 -2.11 11.85 -9.47
C TRP A 62 -0.88 11.46 -10.30
N ASN A 63 -0.15 10.39 -9.94
CA ASN A 63 0.97 9.85 -10.73
C ASN A 63 0.80 8.33 -10.96
N PHE A 64 -0.42 7.82 -10.96
CA PHE A 64 -0.65 6.39 -10.98
C PHE A 64 -0.07 5.72 -12.23
N GLU A 65 -0.29 6.31 -13.40
CA GLU A 65 0.19 5.76 -14.69
C GLU A 65 1.72 5.85 -14.82
N GLY A 66 2.30 6.98 -14.43
CA GLY A 66 3.76 7.19 -14.47
C GLY A 66 4.49 6.25 -13.52
N GLY A 67 4.03 6.18 -12.27
CA GLY A 67 4.59 5.29 -11.25
C GLY A 67 4.38 3.80 -11.60
N THR A 68 3.21 3.42 -12.15
CA THR A 68 3.00 2.05 -12.65
C THR A 68 3.98 1.71 -13.76
N SER A 69 4.20 2.62 -14.71
CA SER A 69 5.13 2.40 -15.82
C SER A 69 6.57 2.20 -15.33
N GLU A 70 7.00 2.94 -14.31
CA GLU A 70 8.30 2.75 -13.66
C GLU A 70 8.33 1.43 -12.87
N LEU A 71 7.25 1.06 -12.20
CA LEU A 71 7.20 -0.15 -11.36
C LEU A 71 7.33 -1.39 -12.24
N MET A 72 6.66 -1.40 -13.39
CA MET A 72 6.74 -2.50 -14.35
C MET A 72 8.17 -2.75 -14.86
N ARG A 73 9.08 -1.77 -14.80
CA ARG A 73 10.50 -1.94 -15.15
C ARG A 73 11.34 -2.57 -14.04
N HIS A 74 10.85 -2.55 -12.80
CA HIS A 74 11.60 -2.90 -11.59
C HIS A 74 10.83 -3.79 -10.62
N THR A 75 9.81 -4.52 -11.11
CA THR A 75 8.91 -5.35 -10.27
C THR A 75 9.66 -6.35 -9.40
N GLU A 76 10.84 -6.80 -9.82
CA GLU A 76 11.68 -7.74 -9.07
C GLU A 76 12.23 -7.18 -7.75
N GLY A 77 12.18 -5.87 -7.55
CA GLY A 77 12.61 -5.20 -6.32
C GLY A 77 11.50 -4.94 -5.33
N PHE A 78 10.25 -5.32 -5.63
CA PHE A 78 9.07 -5.00 -4.81
C PHE A 78 8.34 -6.27 -4.34
N THR A 79 7.78 -6.22 -3.14
CA THR A 79 6.87 -7.25 -2.60
C THR A 79 5.41 -6.83 -2.74
N GLU A 80 5.17 -5.53 -2.79
CA GLU A 80 3.84 -4.95 -2.67
C GLU A 80 3.71 -3.65 -3.47
N VAL A 81 2.50 -3.41 -3.96
CA VAL A 81 2.09 -2.13 -4.55
C VAL A 81 0.88 -1.59 -3.81
N SER A 82 0.94 -0.30 -3.47
CA SER A 82 -0.05 0.41 -2.67
C SER A 82 -0.60 1.62 -3.42
N PRO A 83 -1.68 1.46 -4.20
CA PRO A 83 -2.37 2.59 -4.81
C PRO A 83 -3.05 3.46 -3.76
N TRP A 84 -2.73 4.74 -3.73
CA TRP A 84 -3.52 5.71 -2.97
C TRP A 84 -4.62 6.21 -3.91
N MET A 85 -5.83 5.63 -3.78
CA MET A 85 -6.89 5.79 -4.77
C MET A 85 -8.31 5.83 -4.20
N TYR A 86 -8.49 5.65 -2.90
CA TYR A 86 -9.77 5.77 -2.23
C TYR A 86 -9.74 6.89 -1.19
N GLY A 87 -10.89 7.53 -1.01
CA GLY A 87 -11.12 8.49 0.07
C GLY A 87 -12.53 8.38 0.60
N LEU A 88 -13.03 9.45 1.23
CA LEU A 88 -14.36 9.48 1.85
C LEU A 88 -15.24 10.55 1.22
N ASP A 89 -16.52 10.24 1.03
CA ASP A 89 -17.54 11.28 0.79
C ASP A 89 -17.88 12.02 2.11
N PRO A 90 -18.66 13.13 2.06
CA PRO A 90 -19.02 13.88 3.26
C PRO A 90 -19.77 13.07 4.33
N GLU A 91 -20.43 11.98 3.95
CA GLU A 91 -21.18 11.09 4.83
C GLU A 91 -20.30 9.98 5.45
N GLY A 92 -19.05 9.85 4.98
CA GLY A 92 -18.06 8.89 5.45
C GLY A 92 -18.01 7.58 4.66
N HIS A 93 -18.65 7.50 3.50
CA HIS A 93 -18.57 6.33 2.61
C HIS A 93 -17.30 6.33 1.76
N VAL A 94 -16.80 5.14 1.45
CA VAL A 94 -15.56 4.96 0.69
C VAL A 94 -15.83 5.20 -0.79
N VAL A 95 -15.12 6.18 -1.36
CA VAL A 95 -15.25 6.57 -2.77
C VAL A 95 -13.91 6.58 -3.49
N SER A 96 -13.95 6.36 -4.80
CA SER A 96 -12.75 6.46 -5.65
C SER A 96 -12.31 7.91 -5.79
N GLN A 97 -11.01 8.17 -5.58
CA GLN A 97 -10.35 9.45 -5.84
C GLN A 97 -9.84 9.57 -7.29
N ILE A 98 -9.94 8.49 -8.08
CA ILE A 98 -9.54 8.52 -9.50
C ILE A 98 -10.45 9.47 -10.28
N PRO A 99 -9.91 10.52 -10.93
CA PRO A 99 -10.70 11.40 -11.77
C PRO A 99 -11.33 10.67 -12.96
N SER A 100 -12.55 11.05 -13.32
CA SER A 100 -13.33 10.37 -14.36
C SER A 100 -12.66 10.39 -15.74
N ASP A 101 -11.95 11.48 -16.06
CA ASP A 101 -11.16 11.64 -17.29
C ASP A 101 -9.91 10.73 -17.35
N ARG A 102 -9.50 10.17 -16.21
CA ARG A 102 -8.36 9.25 -16.09
C ARG A 102 -8.77 7.79 -15.86
N ALA A 103 -10.03 7.53 -15.53
CA ALA A 103 -10.53 6.20 -15.17
C ALA A 103 -10.16 5.09 -16.16
N GLY A 104 -10.19 5.37 -17.47
CA GLY A 104 -9.78 4.40 -18.51
C GLY A 104 -8.31 3.99 -18.42
N ARG A 105 -7.40 4.98 -18.33
CA ARG A 105 -5.95 4.77 -18.24
C ARG A 105 -5.56 4.15 -16.91
N THR A 106 -6.16 4.61 -15.82
CA THR A 106 -5.96 4.02 -14.49
C THR A 106 -6.40 2.56 -14.47
N ARG A 107 -7.53 2.20 -15.07
CA ARG A 107 -7.99 0.80 -15.16
C ARG A 107 -7.03 -0.08 -15.95
N GLU A 108 -6.43 0.43 -17.02
CA GLU A 108 -5.39 -0.29 -17.76
C GLU A 108 -4.14 -0.54 -16.90
N ALA A 109 -3.68 0.47 -16.17
CA ALA A 109 -2.57 0.37 -15.23
C ALA A 109 -2.88 -0.61 -14.07
N LEU A 110 -4.08 -0.58 -13.51
CA LEU A 110 -4.53 -1.56 -12.51
C LEU A 110 -4.48 -2.99 -13.07
N ASN A 111 -4.92 -3.19 -14.31
CA ASN A 111 -4.90 -4.50 -14.95
C ASN A 111 -3.49 -5.00 -15.24
N SER A 112 -2.51 -4.13 -15.51
CA SER A 112 -1.11 -4.55 -15.68
C SER A 112 -0.50 -4.97 -14.33
N LEU A 113 -0.75 -4.22 -13.26
CA LEU A 113 -0.29 -4.55 -11.91
C LEU A 113 -0.89 -5.89 -11.41
N ARG A 114 -2.18 -6.14 -11.66
CA ARG A 114 -2.85 -7.40 -11.29
C ARG A 114 -2.28 -8.65 -11.99
N ARG A 115 -1.48 -8.49 -13.05
CA ARG A 115 -0.78 -9.60 -13.73
C ARG A 115 0.60 -9.88 -13.12
N THR A 116 1.04 -9.06 -12.17
CA THR A 116 2.27 -9.28 -11.42
C THR A 116 2.00 -10.19 -10.22
N GLU A 117 3.06 -10.63 -9.54
CA GLU A 117 2.96 -11.38 -8.29
C GLU A 117 2.99 -10.46 -7.05
N LEU A 118 2.92 -9.14 -7.26
CA LEU A 118 2.92 -8.16 -6.16
C LEU A 118 1.62 -8.26 -5.37
N ARG A 119 1.72 -8.15 -4.04
CA ARG A 119 0.53 -7.97 -3.22
C ARG A 119 -0.09 -6.61 -3.50
N PHE A 120 -1.41 -6.57 -3.49
CA PHE A 120 -2.16 -5.36 -3.81
C PHE A 120 -2.93 -4.84 -2.60
N THR A 121 -2.51 -3.69 -2.07
CA THR A 121 -3.03 -3.12 -0.83
C THR A 121 -3.30 -1.64 -1.06
N PRO A 122 -4.46 -1.25 -1.59
CA PRO A 122 -4.76 0.16 -1.81
C PRO A 122 -4.99 0.90 -0.49
N SER A 123 -4.74 2.21 -0.51
CA SER A 123 -4.97 3.11 0.62
C SER A 123 -6.34 3.77 0.54
N VAL A 124 -7.01 3.88 1.69
CA VAL A 124 -8.18 4.73 1.93
C VAL A 124 -7.75 5.88 2.82
N ALA A 125 -7.88 7.11 2.32
CA ALA A 125 -7.57 8.31 3.08
C ALA A 125 -8.82 9.03 3.55
N ASN A 126 -8.76 9.77 4.66
CA ASN A 126 -9.87 10.67 5.05
C ASN A 126 -9.85 11.96 4.22
N MET A 127 -9.83 11.79 2.90
CA MET A 127 -9.86 12.88 1.93
C MET A 127 -11.22 12.96 1.26
N THR A 128 -11.79 14.17 1.27
CA THR A 128 -13.08 14.52 0.69
C THR A 128 -12.89 15.71 -0.24
N HIS A 129 -13.33 15.60 -1.48
CA HIS A 129 -13.17 16.64 -2.51
C HIS A 129 -11.74 17.20 -2.68
N GLY A 130 -10.72 16.34 -2.53
CA GLY A 130 -9.32 16.74 -2.72
C GLY A 130 -8.67 17.43 -1.51
N ALA A 131 -9.33 17.44 -0.34
CA ALA A 131 -8.75 17.93 0.91
C ALA A 131 -8.92 16.89 2.04
N TRP A 132 -7.99 16.90 3.00
CA TRP A 132 -8.17 16.20 4.27
C TRP A 132 -9.43 16.70 4.98
N SER A 133 -10.19 15.78 5.57
CA SER A 133 -11.47 16.10 6.22
C SER A 133 -11.65 15.31 7.51
N TYR A 134 -11.51 16.01 8.64
CA TYR A 134 -11.97 15.52 9.94
C TYR A 134 -13.48 15.18 9.96
N ASP A 135 -14.30 16.04 9.35
CA ASP A 135 -15.77 15.92 9.41
C ASP A 135 -16.29 14.62 8.79
N SER A 136 -15.62 14.10 7.76
CA SER A 136 -15.97 12.82 7.14
C SER A 136 -15.68 11.60 8.03
N VAL A 137 -14.69 11.69 8.93
CA VAL A 137 -14.23 10.57 9.74
C VAL A 137 -14.73 10.62 11.18
N ALA A 138 -14.98 11.80 11.75
CA ALA A 138 -15.42 11.95 13.14
C ALA A 138 -16.69 11.14 13.49
N PRO A 139 -17.76 11.13 12.66
CA PRO A 139 -18.93 10.30 12.93
C PRO A 139 -18.61 8.79 12.92
N ILE A 140 -17.63 8.36 12.12
CA ILE A 140 -17.18 6.97 12.07
C ILE A 140 -16.47 6.60 13.37
N LEU A 141 -15.67 7.51 13.94
CA LEU A 141 -14.92 7.28 15.18
C LEU A 141 -15.86 7.21 16.40
N HIS A 142 -16.78 8.17 16.52
CA HIS A 142 -17.59 8.35 17.73
C HIS A 142 -18.95 7.63 17.74
N ASP A 143 -19.44 7.11 16.60
CA ASP A 143 -20.69 6.32 16.55
C ASP A 143 -20.37 4.84 16.25
N PRO A 144 -20.59 3.91 17.20
CA PRO A 144 -20.33 2.48 17.00
C PRO A 144 -21.12 1.85 15.84
N GLN A 145 -22.31 2.36 15.49
CA GLN A 145 -23.08 1.86 14.36
C GLN A 145 -22.42 2.28 13.04
N ARG A 146 -22.01 3.56 12.93
CA ARG A 146 -21.29 4.08 11.76
C ARG A 146 -19.94 3.41 11.60
N ARG A 147 -19.20 3.21 12.70
CA ARG A 147 -17.94 2.47 12.68
C ARG A 147 -18.09 1.06 12.12
N ARG A 148 -19.09 0.30 12.59
CA ARG A 148 -19.39 -1.05 12.07
C ARG A 148 -19.83 -1.04 10.61
N GLN A 149 -20.54 0.00 10.16
CA GLN A 149 -20.88 0.15 8.75
C GLN A 149 -19.63 0.39 7.92
N HIS A 150 -18.77 1.31 8.34
CA HIS A 150 -17.51 1.63 7.67
C HIS A 150 -16.55 0.44 7.58
N VAL A 151 -16.40 -0.32 8.67
CA VAL A 151 -15.62 -1.57 8.67
C VAL A 151 -16.15 -2.57 7.64
N ARG A 152 -17.47 -2.75 7.56
CA ARG A 152 -18.09 -3.64 6.55
C ARG A 152 -17.84 -3.14 5.13
N GLU A 153 -17.98 -1.84 4.90
CA GLU A 153 -17.75 -1.23 3.59
C GLU A 153 -16.32 -1.43 3.09
N ILE A 154 -15.32 -1.25 3.97
CA ILE A 154 -13.91 -1.53 3.63
C ILE A 154 -13.69 -3.02 3.36
N VAL A 155 -14.25 -3.92 4.18
CA VAL A 155 -14.12 -5.36 3.96
C VAL A 155 -14.74 -5.76 2.62
N ASP A 156 -15.94 -5.27 2.31
CA ASP A 156 -16.61 -5.51 1.03
C ASP A 156 -15.78 -4.97 -0.15
N LEU A 157 -15.16 -3.80 -0.01
CA LEU A 157 -14.24 -3.25 -1.00
C LEU A 157 -13.05 -4.18 -1.25
N VAL A 158 -12.41 -4.67 -0.18
CA VAL A 158 -11.26 -5.59 -0.25
C VAL A 158 -11.64 -6.90 -0.92
N LEU A 159 -12.77 -7.50 -0.52
CA LEU A 159 -13.21 -8.80 -1.02
C LEU A 159 -13.70 -8.72 -2.48
N SER A 160 -14.48 -7.70 -2.83
CA SER A 160 -15.00 -7.53 -4.19
C SER A 160 -13.91 -7.29 -5.23
N ASN A 161 -12.77 -6.74 -4.82
CA ASN A 161 -11.64 -6.44 -5.69
C ASN A 161 -10.47 -7.43 -5.54
N ASP A 162 -10.60 -8.45 -4.69
CA ASP A 162 -9.54 -9.40 -4.33
C ASP A 162 -8.21 -8.71 -3.98
N TYR A 163 -8.29 -7.66 -3.16
CA TYR A 163 -7.09 -7.02 -2.60
C TYR A 163 -6.46 -7.93 -1.55
N ALA A 164 -5.13 -7.88 -1.41
CA ALA A 164 -4.40 -8.60 -0.37
C ALA A 164 -4.69 -8.03 1.02
N GLY A 165 -5.01 -6.74 1.07
CA GLY A 165 -5.37 -6.01 2.28
C GLY A 165 -5.82 -4.60 1.95
N ILE A 166 -5.87 -3.76 2.98
CA ILE A 166 -6.10 -2.32 2.85
C ILE A 166 -5.10 -1.55 3.69
N ASP A 167 -4.78 -0.34 3.27
CA ASP A 167 -4.01 0.64 4.03
C ASP A 167 -4.93 1.79 4.47
N ILE A 168 -4.92 2.12 5.76
CA ILE A 168 -5.70 3.23 6.31
C ILE A 168 -4.78 4.43 6.52
N ASP A 169 -5.08 5.51 5.80
CA ASP A 169 -4.30 6.74 5.80
C ASP A 169 -5.12 7.91 6.34
N TYR A 170 -5.45 7.83 7.63
CA TYR A 170 -6.29 8.81 8.32
C TYR A 170 -5.40 9.77 9.11
N GLU A 171 -5.26 10.98 8.59
CA GLU A 171 -4.25 11.94 9.03
C GLU A 171 -4.83 13.09 9.87
N ASP A 172 -5.89 13.73 9.41
CA ASP A 172 -6.46 14.94 10.02
C ASP A 172 -7.36 14.64 11.24
N LEU A 173 -6.82 13.85 12.17
CA LEU A 173 -7.48 13.45 13.41
C LEU A 173 -7.13 14.40 14.56
N LYS A 174 -7.97 14.45 15.59
CA LYS A 174 -7.69 15.21 16.80
C LYS A 174 -7.05 14.33 17.86
N ALA A 175 -6.27 14.96 18.74
CA ALA A 175 -5.61 14.26 19.84
C ALA A 175 -6.58 13.47 20.73
N GLU A 176 -7.82 13.95 20.86
CA GLU A 176 -8.89 13.32 21.65
C GLU A 176 -9.42 12.02 21.04
N ASP A 177 -9.26 11.80 19.73
CA ASP A 177 -9.76 10.60 19.03
C ASP A 177 -8.85 9.38 19.17
N ARG A 178 -7.84 9.47 20.04
CA ARG A 178 -6.77 8.48 20.13
C ARG A 178 -7.29 7.06 20.36
N ASP A 179 -8.24 6.92 21.28
CA ASP A 179 -8.77 5.61 21.67
C ASP A 179 -9.84 5.12 20.68
N GLU A 180 -10.61 6.03 20.09
CA GLU A 180 -11.60 5.77 19.06
C GLU A 180 -10.94 5.31 17.75
N PHE A 181 -9.87 5.97 17.32
CA PHE A 181 -9.08 5.55 16.17
C PHE A 181 -8.41 4.19 16.41
N SER A 182 -7.86 3.98 17.61
CA SER A 182 -7.33 2.66 18.01
C SER A 182 -8.40 1.57 17.98
N THR A 183 -9.64 1.91 18.35
CA THR A 183 -10.79 1.00 18.29
C THR A 183 -11.18 0.67 16.86
N LEU A 184 -11.25 1.67 15.97
CA LEU A 184 -11.49 1.45 14.54
C LEU A 184 -10.43 0.53 13.93
N VAL A 185 -9.14 0.79 14.18
CA VAL A 185 -8.03 -0.01 13.66
C VAL A 185 -8.13 -1.47 14.13
N ARG A 186 -8.45 -1.71 15.41
CA ARG A 186 -8.63 -3.06 15.94
C ARG A 186 -9.84 -3.77 15.30
N GLU A 187 -11.00 -3.12 15.27
CA GLU A 187 -12.21 -3.71 14.68
C GLU A 187 -12.03 -4.04 13.18
N LEU A 188 -11.31 -3.18 12.46
CA LEU A 188 -10.98 -3.41 11.05
C LEU A 188 -9.98 -4.56 10.87
N ALA A 189 -8.94 -4.63 11.70
CA ALA A 189 -7.97 -5.73 11.66
C ALA A 189 -8.67 -7.08 11.92
N ASP A 190 -9.47 -7.18 12.98
CA ASP A 190 -10.23 -8.38 13.33
C ASP A 190 -11.13 -8.84 12.16
N ALA A 191 -11.81 -7.90 11.51
CA ALA A 191 -12.70 -8.17 10.38
C ALA A 191 -11.95 -8.62 9.12
N LEU A 192 -10.81 -8.01 8.80
CA LEU A 192 -9.98 -8.41 7.65
C LEU A 192 -9.31 -9.77 7.87
N HIS A 193 -8.80 -10.02 9.08
CA HIS A 193 -8.16 -11.29 9.44
C HIS A 193 -9.12 -12.47 9.36
N ALA A 194 -10.42 -12.27 9.63
CA ALA A 194 -11.46 -13.29 9.43
C ALA A 194 -11.59 -13.77 7.97
N HIS A 195 -11.02 -13.03 7.02
CA HIS A 195 -11.00 -13.34 5.59
C HIS A 195 -9.57 -13.51 5.04
N ASP A 196 -8.57 -13.75 5.89
CA ASP A 196 -7.16 -13.87 5.50
C ASP A 196 -6.64 -12.64 4.73
N ARG A 197 -7.09 -11.44 5.11
CA ARG A 197 -6.65 -10.14 4.54
C ARG A 197 -5.89 -9.33 5.58
N THR A 198 -4.95 -8.51 5.13
CA THR A 198 -4.08 -7.73 6.03
C THR A 198 -4.52 -6.28 6.18
N LEU A 199 -4.18 -5.68 7.32
CA LEU A 199 -4.33 -4.25 7.56
C LEU A 199 -2.97 -3.56 7.65
N SER A 200 -2.79 -2.52 6.84
CA SER A 200 -1.74 -1.51 7.02
C SER A 200 -2.34 -0.21 7.56
N VAL A 201 -1.56 0.54 8.34
CA VAL A 201 -1.98 1.87 8.81
C VAL A 201 -0.82 2.85 8.62
N ALA A 202 -1.06 3.90 7.86
CA ALA A 202 -0.14 5.02 7.74
C ALA A 202 -0.23 5.91 8.99
N VAL A 203 0.93 6.28 9.54
CA VAL A 203 1.03 7.11 10.74
C VAL A 203 2.09 8.18 10.56
N PHE A 204 1.85 9.36 11.11
CA PHE A 204 2.84 10.43 11.20
C PHE A 204 4.09 9.93 11.91
N ALA A 205 5.25 10.19 11.33
CA ALA A 205 6.52 9.96 11.99
C ALA A 205 6.66 10.86 13.22
N LYS A 206 6.89 10.26 14.40
CA LYS A 206 7.18 10.98 15.64
C LYS A 206 8.27 10.28 16.43
N ALA A 207 9.04 11.08 17.17
CA ALA A 207 10.17 10.60 17.99
C ALA A 207 9.81 10.46 19.48
N SER A 208 8.55 10.65 19.87
CA SER A 208 8.11 10.47 21.26
C SER A 208 6.61 10.25 21.39
N ARG A 209 6.18 9.73 22.54
CA ARG A 209 4.75 9.56 22.89
C ARG A 209 4.00 10.89 22.93
N ARG A 210 4.66 11.95 23.40
CA ARG A 210 4.08 13.30 23.51
C ARG A 210 3.62 13.83 22.16
N GLY A 211 4.26 13.40 21.06
CA GLY A 211 3.98 13.94 19.75
C GLY A 211 4.38 15.41 19.64
N TYR A 212 3.93 16.05 18.57
CA TYR A 212 4.16 17.47 18.29
C TYR A 212 2.96 18.19 17.68
N ASP A 213 1.90 17.46 17.32
CA ASP A 213 0.71 17.95 16.64
C ASP A 213 -0.46 17.01 16.97
N GLU A 214 -1.68 17.51 17.04
CA GLU A 214 -2.87 16.73 17.40
C GLU A 214 -3.01 15.47 16.54
N ARG A 215 -2.73 15.59 15.24
CA ARG A 215 -2.81 14.51 14.26
C ARG A 215 -1.92 13.33 14.62
N ASN A 216 -0.69 13.59 15.08
CA ASN A 216 0.21 12.53 15.50
C ASN A 216 -0.05 12.06 16.94
N VAL A 217 -0.70 12.87 17.78
CA VAL A 217 -1.12 12.46 19.13
C VAL A 217 -2.29 11.47 19.06
N ALA A 218 -3.20 11.65 18.10
CA ALA A 218 -4.31 10.74 17.82
C ALA A 218 -3.83 9.30 17.48
N GLN A 219 -2.65 9.16 16.92
CA GLN A 219 -2.15 7.86 16.46
C GLN A 219 -1.35 7.13 17.56
N ASP A 220 -2.02 6.24 18.31
CA ASP A 220 -1.36 5.39 19.31
C ASP A 220 -0.55 4.26 18.66
N TYR A 221 0.75 4.48 18.49
CA TYR A 221 1.68 3.50 17.93
C TYR A 221 1.57 2.11 18.58
N ALA A 222 1.42 2.05 19.90
CA ALA A 222 1.38 0.76 20.61
C ALA A 222 0.04 0.04 20.37
N ALA A 223 -1.07 0.76 20.33
CA ALA A 223 -2.38 0.15 20.03
C ALA A 223 -2.48 -0.26 18.56
N ILE A 224 -2.05 0.60 17.64
CA ILE A 224 -2.01 0.33 16.21
C ILE A 224 -1.09 -0.84 15.90
N GLY A 225 0.12 -0.87 16.46
CA GLY A 225 1.09 -1.96 16.26
C GLY A 225 0.66 -3.33 16.80
N ARG A 226 -0.24 -3.36 17.80
CA ARG A 226 -0.86 -4.62 18.27
C ARG A 226 -1.86 -5.17 17.25
N ALA A 227 -2.64 -4.30 16.62
CA ALA A 227 -3.73 -4.69 15.72
C ALA A 227 -3.28 -4.89 14.25
N ALA A 228 -2.57 -3.91 13.68
CA ALA A 228 -2.20 -3.91 12.26
C ALA A 228 -1.11 -4.94 11.93
N ASP A 229 -1.06 -5.38 10.67
CA ASP A 229 0.00 -6.21 10.12
C ASP A 229 1.23 -5.38 9.73
N GLN A 230 1.00 -4.15 9.24
CA GLN A 230 2.04 -3.17 8.96
C GLN A 230 1.67 -1.81 9.56
N VAL A 231 2.65 -1.14 10.16
CA VAL A 231 2.58 0.28 10.54
C VAL A 231 3.52 1.04 9.63
N ARG A 232 2.96 1.85 8.74
CA ARG A 232 3.70 2.63 7.74
C ARG A 232 4.03 3.99 8.31
N LEU A 233 5.26 4.14 8.78
CA LEU A 233 5.74 5.41 9.33
C LEU A 233 5.97 6.37 8.18
N MET A 234 5.25 7.49 8.13
CA MET A 234 5.49 8.55 7.15
C MET A 234 6.77 9.31 7.50
N GLY A 235 7.92 8.67 7.26
CA GLY A 235 9.28 9.15 7.55
C GLY A 235 9.73 10.27 6.61
N TYR A 236 8.88 11.28 6.44
CA TYR A 236 9.06 12.42 5.58
C TYR A 236 8.26 13.62 6.11
N ASP A 237 8.37 14.75 5.42
CA ASP A 237 7.73 16.02 5.77
C ASP A 237 8.12 16.55 7.16
N ARG A 238 9.38 16.33 7.56
CA ARG A 238 10.01 17.14 8.63
C ARG A 238 10.06 18.62 8.23
N HIS A 239 10.29 18.86 6.93
CA HIS A 239 10.06 20.11 6.24
C HIS A 239 9.11 19.85 5.06
N TRP A 240 7.97 20.53 5.05
CA TRP A 240 6.91 20.41 4.05
C TRP A 240 6.59 21.76 3.40
N SER A 241 5.65 21.78 2.46
CA SER A 241 5.29 22.94 1.63
C SER A 241 5.05 24.26 2.39
N THR A 242 4.46 24.24 3.58
CA THR A 242 4.18 25.47 4.36
C THR A 242 5.10 25.66 5.57
N SER A 243 6.12 24.83 5.70
CA SER A 243 7.19 25.00 6.70
C SER A 243 8.34 25.86 6.15
N PRO A 244 9.26 26.32 7.01
CA PRO A 244 10.54 26.84 6.55
C PRO A 244 11.32 25.83 5.69
N PRO A 245 12.16 26.28 4.73
CA PRO A 245 12.96 25.39 3.90
C PRO A 245 13.86 24.46 4.73
N GLY A 246 14.02 23.22 4.27
CA GLY A 246 14.90 22.25 4.90
C GLY A 246 14.77 20.84 4.31
N PRO A 247 15.56 19.88 4.81
CA PRO A 247 15.51 18.50 4.35
C PRO A 247 14.14 17.87 4.64
N VAL A 248 13.54 17.21 3.65
CA VAL A 248 12.23 16.57 3.80
C VAL A 248 12.28 15.43 4.83
N ALA A 249 13.36 14.65 4.81
CA ALA A 249 13.58 13.52 5.72
C ALA A 249 15.06 13.45 6.15
N PRO A 250 15.50 14.31 7.08
CA PRO A 250 16.87 14.29 7.55
C PRO A 250 17.16 12.99 8.31
N VAL A 251 18.31 12.37 8.03
CA VAL A 251 18.59 10.98 8.47
C VAL A 251 18.69 10.81 9.99
N ASP A 252 19.12 11.84 10.72
CA ASP A 252 19.18 11.89 12.18
C ASP A 252 17.76 11.79 12.78
N TRP A 253 16.82 12.59 12.27
CA TRP A 253 15.42 12.52 12.66
C TRP A 253 14.80 11.16 12.36
N ILE A 254 15.15 10.54 11.22
CA ILE A 254 14.68 9.19 10.90
C ILE A 254 15.15 8.17 11.94
N ARG A 255 16.39 8.29 12.45
CA ARG A 255 16.87 7.43 13.53
C ARG A 255 16.05 7.62 14.81
N ASP A 256 15.79 8.86 15.21
CA ASP A 256 14.98 9.15 16.40
C ASP A 256 13.54 8.60 16.28
N VAL A 257 12.95 8.71 15.09
CA VAL A 257 11.62 8.16 14.79
C VAL A 257 11.62 6.64 14.90
N LEU A 258 12.62 5.96 14.32
CA LEU A 258 12.74 4.50 14.39
C LEU A 258 13.05 4.00 15.80
N ASP A 259 13.87 4.72 16.57
CA ASP A 259 14.17 4.38 17.96
C ASP A 259 12.90 4.40 18.81
N TYR A 260 12.09 5.45 18.69
CA TYR A 260 10.81 5.51 19.36
C TYR A 260 9.82 4.44 18.86
N ALA A 261 9.72 4.26 17.54
CA ALA A 261 8.81 3.29 16.95
C ALA A 261 9.13 1.86 17.40
N ARG A 262 10.39 1.44 17.43
CA ARG A 262 10.81 0.11 17.90
C ARG A 262 10.55 -0.12 19.39
N GLY A 263 10.52 0.94 20.19
CA GLY A 263 10.12 0.87 21.59
C GLY A 263 8.60 0.70 21.80
N THR A 264 7.79 0.80 20.75
CA THR A 264 6.32 0.82 20.87
C THR A 264 5.59 -0.15 19.92
N ILE A 265 6.18 -0.49 18.77
CA ILE A 265 5.65 -1.37 17.74
C ILE A 265 6.64 -2.55 17.57
N PRO A 266 6.15 -3.80 17.44
CA PRO A 266 7.01 -4.92 17.05
C PRO A 266 7.82 -4.58 15.78
N PRO A 267 9.17 -4.63 15.80
CA PRO A 267 9.99 -4.14 14.69
C PRO A 267 9.62 -4.72 13.32
N GLU A 268 9.27 -6.00 13.27
CA GLU A 268 8.86 -6.71 12.05
C GLU A 268 7.57 -6.16 11.40
N LYS A 269 6.77 -5.38 12.12
CA LYS A 269 5.58 -4.69 11.60
C LYS A 269 5.87 -3.27 11.12
N ILE A 270 7.04 -2.71 11.42
CA ILE A 270 7.39 -1.34 11.05
C ILE A 270 7.82 -1.29 9.58
N VAL A 271 7.16 -0.43 8.80
CA VAL A 271 7.52 -0.14 7.41
C VAL A 271 7.86 1.35 7.32
N LEU A 272 9.12 1.68 7.01
CA LEU A 272 9.56 3.07 6.95
C LEU A 272 9.22 3.71 5.59
N GLY A 273 8.43 4.77 5.61
CA GLY A 273 8.22 5.68 4.51
C GLY A 273 9.50 6.45 4.15
N ILE A 274 9.95 6.36 2.90
CA ILE A 274 11.10 7.08 2.36
C ILE A 274 10.60 8.00 1.24
N PRO A 275 10.84 9.33 1.33
CA PRO A 275 10.43 10.24 0.28
C PRO A 275 11.31 10.09 -0.97
N LEU A 276 10.72 10.31 -2.14
CA LEU A 276 11.39 10.37 -3.44
C LEU A 276 11.20 11.74 -4.14
N TYR A 277 10.81 12.74 -3.36
CA TYR A 277 10.53 14.10 -3.79
C TYR A 277 11.26 15.10 -2.89
N GLY A 278 11.21 16.36 -3.30
CA GLY A 278 11.69 17.51 -2.55
C GLY A 278 10.71 18.67 -2.62
N TYR A 279 11.15 19.84 -2.15
CA TYR A 279 10.49 21.09 -2.46
C TYR A 279 11.47 22.17 -2.88
N ASP A 280 10.97 23.07 -3.72
CA ASP A 280 11.56 24.35 -4.08
C ASP A 280 10.79 25.45 -3.35
N TRP A 281 11.43 26.04 -2.33
CA TRP A 281 10.83 27.10 -1.53
C TRP A 281 11.17 28.47 -2.08
N SER A 282 10.12 29.27 -2.28
CA SER A 282 10.22 30.71 -2.45
C SER A 282 9.07 31.41 -1.74
N GLN A 283 9.31 32.63 -1.27
CA GLN A 283 8.27 33.48 -0.64
C GLN A 283 7.47 32.75 0.48
N GLY A 284 8.13 31.88 1.24
CA GLY A 284 7.52 31.14 2.36
C GLY A 284 6.71 29.90 1.96
N LYS A 285 6.73 29.48 0.69
CA LYS A 285 6.02 28.29 0.21
C LYS A 285 6.91 27.38 -0.63
N GLY A 286 6.92 26.09 -0.31
CA GLY A 286 7.58 25.02 -1.04
C GLY A 286 6.68 24.43 -2.12
N GLN A 287 7.14 24.41 -3.37
CA GLN A 287 6.52 23.66 -4.46
C GLN A 287 7.17 22.28 -4.58
N PRO A 288 6.39 21.19 -4.67
CA PRO A 288 6.97 19.86 -4.83
C PRO A 288 7.85 19.78 -6.08
N VAL A 289 9.01 19.15 -5.94
CA VAL A 289 9.92 18.88 -7.06
C VAL A 289 10.40 17.44 -7.04
N THR A 290 10.54 16.87 -8.23
CA THR A 290 11.19 15.57 -8.45
C THR A 290 12.71 15.73 -8.53
N TRP A 291 13.44 14.62 -8.43
CA TRP A 291 14.89 14.62 -8.68
C TRP A 291 15.24 15.20 -10.07
N GLY A 292 14.49 14.81 -11.09
CA GLY A 292 14.69 15.27 -12.47
C GLY A 292 14.40 16.77 -12.66
N GLU A 293 13.45 17.33 -11.90
CA GLU A 293 13.17 18.77 -11.91
C GLU A 293 14.24 19.56 -11.16
N ALA A 294 14.60 19.15 -9.95
CA ALA A 294 15.62 19.80 -9.15
C ALA A 294 16.97 19.89 -9.90
N THR A 295 17.39 18.79 -10.54
CA THR A 295 18.62 18.76 -11.35
C THR A 295 18.54 19.68 -12.58
N ARG A 296 17.36 19.82 -13.20
CA ARG A 296 17.14 20.72 -14.34
C ARG A 296 17.15 22.19 -13.92
N ILE A 297 16.57 22.51 -12.77
CA ILE A 297 16.61 23.86 -12.18
C ILE A 297 18.06 24.24 -11.91
N ALA A 298 18.81 23.38 -11.21
CA ALA A 298 20.21 23.65 -10.90
C ALA A 298 21.06 23.93 -12.16
N ARG A 299 20.87 23.13 -13.22
CA ARG A 299 21.55 23.34 -14.52
C ARG A 299 21.14 24.64 -15.21
N ARG A 300 19.84 24.97 -15.20
CA ARG A 300 19.32 26.18 -15.85
C ARG A 300 19.89 27.46 -15.24
N HIS A 301 20.10 27.46 -13.93
CA HIS A 301 20.61 28.61 -13.19
C HIS A 301 22.14 28.56 -12.95
N ASP A 302 22.84 27.58 -13.54
CA ASP A 302 24.28 27.37 -13.36
C ASP A 302 24.73 27.33 -11.88
N VAL A 303 23.93 26.65 -11.04
CA VAL A 303 24.23 26.49 -9.61
C VAL A 303 24.65 25.06 -9.29
N ARG A 304 25.64 24.93 -8.40
CA ARG A 304 26.12 23.63 -7.93
C ARG A 304 25.17 23.06 -6.87
N ILE A 305 24.74 21.81 -7.08
CA ILE A 305 24.06 21.00 -6.07
C ILE A 305 25.07 20.67 -4.96
N ARG A 306 24.72 21.03 -3.72
CA ARG A 306 25.45 20.72 -2.49
C ARG A 306 24.83 19.50 -1.82
N PHE A 307 25.58 18.88 -0.92
CA PHE A 307 25.10 17.79 -0.08
C PHE A 307 25.34 18.18 1.37
N ASP A 308 24.28 18.19 2.17
CA ASP A 308 24.38 18.41 3.60
C ASP A 308 24.72 17.09 4.28
N GLU A 309 25.88 17.03 4.93
CA GLU A 309 26.41 15.78 5.50
C GLU A 309 25.67 15.35 6.77
N ASP A 310 25.11 16.31 7.52
CA ASP A 310 24.40 16.03 8.77
C ASP A 310 23.02 15.42 8.48
N SER A 311 22.20 16.08 7.66
CA SER A 311 20.90 15.54 7.24
C SER A 311 21.01 14.44 6.18
N ARG A 312 22.17 14.32 5.53
CA ARG A 312 22.41 13.45 4.36
C ARG A 312 21.45 13.73 3.20
N THR A 313 21.24 15.01 2.89
CA THR A 313 20.26 15.47 1.88
C THR A 313 20.89 16.48 0.90
N PRO A 314 20.65 16.35 -0.43
CA PRO A 314 21.10 17.34 -1.40
C PRO A 314 20.25 18.62 -1.38
N TRP A 315 20.90 19.75 -1.63
CA TRP A 315 20.23 21.04 -1.69
C TRP A 315 20.98 22.05 -2.57
N PHE A 316 20.30 23.13 -2.95
CA PHE A 316 20.92 24.30 -3.56
C PHE A 316 20.04 25.54 -3.39
N ARG A 317 20.60 26.71 -3.70
CA ARG A 317 19.88 27.98 -3.79
C ARG A 317 20.10 28.58 -5.16
N TYR A 318 19.10 29.30 -5.66
CA TYR A 318 19.22 30.08 -6.88
C TYR A 318 18.35 31.33 -6.80
N THR A 319 18.54 32.26 -7.74
CA THR A 319 17.66 33.40 -7.94
C THR A 319 17.02 33.25 -9.32
N ASP A 320 15.70 33.39 -9.39
CA ASP A 320 14.97 33.32 -10.66
C ASP A 320 15.16 34.60 -11.49
N THR A 321 14.54 34.65 -12.67
CA THR A 321 14.62 35.81 -13.57
C THR A 321 13.95 37.06 -13.01
N ASP A 322 13.05 36.91 -12.04
CA ASP A 322 12.29 37.98 -11.42
C ASP A 322 12.99 38.52 -10.16
N GLY A 323 14.15 37.96 -9.80
CA GLY A 323 14.92 38.33 -8.62
C GLY A 323 14.47 37.63 -7.33
N THR A 324 13.53 36.70 -7.41
CA THR A 324 13.07 35.91 -6.26
C THR A 324 14.14 34.89 -5.87
N ARG A 325 14.39 34.78 -4.57
CA ARG A 325 15.32 33.77 -4.03
C ARG A 325 14.59 32.46 -3.76
N HIS A 326 15.25 31.38 -4.13
CA HIS A 326 14.78 30.02 -3.99
C HIS A 326 15.76 29.17 -3.18
N GLU A 327 15.22 28.23 -2.41
CA GLU A 327 15.98 27.17 -1.73
C GLU A 327 15.34 25.82 -2.01
N VAL A 328 16.11 24.90 -2.57
CA VAL A 328 15.64 23.58 -3.00
C VAL A 328 16.30 22.52 -2.15
N TRP A 329 15.49 21.67 -1.52
CA TRP A 329 15.92 20.42 -0.88
C TRP A 329 15.17 19.27 -1.54
N PHE A 330 15.88 18.21 -1.90
CA PHE A 330 15.30 17.10 -2.64
C PHE A 330 15.99 15.78 -2.31
N GLU A 331 15.56 14.69 -2.94
CA GLU A 331 16.15 13.37 -2.74
C GLU A 331 16.93 12.93 -3.98
N ASN A 332 18.09 12.30 -3.76
CA ASN A 332 18.88 11.64 -4.80
C ASN A 332 19.27 10.22 -4.33
N ALA A 333 20.06 9.50 -5.13
CA ALA A 333 20.48 8.16 -4.74
C ALA A 333 21.27 8.15 -3.41
N ALA A 334 22.16 9.12 -3.18
CA ALA A 334 22.97 9.17 -1.95
C ALA A 334 22.12 9.37 -0.69
N SER A 335 21.13 10.26 -0.72
CA SER A 335 20.22 10.50 0.40
C SER A 335 19.26 9.33 0.61
N SER A 336 18.75 8.73 -0.47
CA SER A 336 17.93 7.52 -0.41
C SER A 336 18.69 6.34 0.18
N HIS A 337 19.96 6.15 -0.22
CA HIS A 337 20.82 5.09 0.32
C HIS A 337 21.08 5.25 1.81
N ALA A 338 21.27 6.49 2.30
CA ALA A 338 21.48 6.74 3.72
C ALA A 338 20.26 6.34 4.55
N LYS A 339 19.04 6.61 4.07
CA LYS A 339 17.79 6.20 4.72
C LYS A 339 17.57 4.69 4.67
N LEU A 340 17.84 4.06 3.52
CA LEU A 340 17.78 2.61 3.36
C LEU A 340 18.73 1.88 4.31
N GLU A 341 19.94 2.41 4.50
CA GLU A 341 20.91 1.85 5.45
C GLU A 341 20.45 1.99 6.91
N VAL A 342 19.81 3.11 7.27
CA VAL A 342 19.20 3.27 8.60
C VAL A 342 18.03 2.30 8.80
N ALA A 343 17.20 2.08 7.77
CA ALA A 343 16.11 1.10 7.82
C ALA A 343 16.64 -0.33 8.03
N ASP A 344 17.64 -0.74 7.24
CA ASP A 344 18.29 -2.06 7.31
C ASP A 344 18.88 -2.34 8.70
N ARG A 345 19.68 -1.40 9.22
CA ARG A 345 20.30 -1.53 10.55
C ARG A 345 19.29 -1.48 11.69
N SER A 346 18.08 -1.00 11.45
CA SER A 346 17.05 -0.89 12.48
C SER A 346 16.32 -2.21 12.76
N GLY A 347 16.47 -3.22 11.89
CA GLY A 347 15.79 -4.51 12.04
C GLY A 347 14.26 -4.42 11.88
N ILE A 348 13.79 -3.45 11.09
CA ILE A 348 12.37 -3.24 10.84
C ILE A 348 11.84 -4.16 9.71
N GLY A 349 10.52 -4.26 9.61
CA GLY A 349 9.82 -5.10 8.63
C GLY A 349 10.04 -4.71 7.18
N GLY A 350 10.26 -3.43 6.86
CA GLY A 350 10.51 -3.02 5.48
C GLY A 350 10.50 -1.51 5.22
N VAL A 351 10.36 -1.15 3.94
CA VAL A 351 10.31 0.23 3.45
C VAL A 351 9.13 0.48 2.49
N TYR A 352 8.62 1.70 2.52
CA TYR A 352 7.51 2.21 1.70
C TYR A 352 7.99 3.46 0.94
N LEU A 353 7.99 3.42 -0.39
CA LEU A 353 8.57 4.49 -1.20
C LEU A 353 7.52 5.51 -1.62
N TRP A 354 7.55 6.71 -1.01
CA TRP A 354 6.55 7.77 -1.22
C TRP A 354 7.08 8.95 -2.05
N MET A 355 6.49 9.33 -3.17
CA MET A 355 5.66 8.50 -4.02
C MET A 355 6.54 7.86 -5.10
N TYR A 356 6.26 6.60 -5.41
CA TYR A 356 7.07 5.83 -6.32
C TYR A 356 6.98 6.35 -7.76
N GLY A 357 8.12 6.44 -8.43
CA GLY A 357 8.26 6.94 -9.79
C GLY A 357 9.47 7.85 -9.99
N PRO A 358 9.34 9.17 -9.75
CA PRO A 358 10.28 10.17 -10.24
C PRO A 358 11.54 10.36 -9.38
N ALA A 359 12.18 9.26 -9.00
CA ALA A 359 13.42 9.22 -8.22
C ALA A 359 14.68 9.25 -9.11
N ASP A 360 15.83 9.40 -8.46
CA ASP A 360 17.13 9.09 -9.06
C ASP A 360 17.22 7.59 -9.37
N PRO A 361 17.37 7.15 -10.64
CA PRO A 361 17.43 5.73 -11.00
C PRO A 361 18.59 4.96 -10.33
N ALA A 362 19.64 5.67 -9.88
CA ALA A 362 20.74 5.06 -9.14
C ALA A 362 20.33 4.56 -7.73
N THR A 363 19.10 4.84 -7.29
CA THR A 363 18.52 4.33 -6.03
C THR A 363 18.21 2.83 -6.09
N TRP A 364 17.75 2.33 -7.25
CA TRP A 364 17.19 0.98 -7.37
C TRP A 364 18.19 -0.17 -7.13
N PRO A 365 19.46 -0.10 -7.59
CA PRO A 365 20.44 -1.15 -7.29
C PRO A 365 20.67 -1.33 -5.79
N ARG A 366 20.75 -0.23 -5.02
CA ARG A 366 20.95 -0.31 -3.57
C ARG A 366 19.71 -0.82 -2.86
N LEU A 367 18.52 -0.37 -3.27
CA LEU A 367 17.26 -0.90 -2.73
C LEU A 367 17.24 -2.44 -2.80
N ARG A 368 17.54 -3.02 -3.97
CA ARG A 368 17.58 -4.48 -4.16
C ARG A 368 18.70 -5.18 -3.38
N GLN A 369 19.81 -4.48 -3.14
CA GLN A 369 20.92 -5.02 -2.33
C GLN A 369 20.54 -5.07 -0.85
N THR A 370 19.91 -4.01 -0.35
CA THR A 370 19.55 -3.84 1.05
C THR A 370 18.31 -4.65 1.42
N PHE A 371 17.30 -4.67 0.55
CA PHE A 371 16.06 -5.43 0.75
C PHE A 371 15.89 -6.45 -0.40
N PRO A 372 16.59 -7.60 -0.34
CA PRO A 372 16.47 -8.61 -1.37
C PRO A 372 15.08 -9.26 -1.35
N VAL A 373 14.34 -9.12 -2.44
CA VAL A 373 13.05 -9.80 -2.61
C VAL A 373 13.27 -11.23 -3.07
N ALA A 374 12.80 -12.19 -2.29
CA ALA A 374 12.88 -13.60 -2.65
C ALA A 374 12.06 -13.87 -3.91
N ARG A 375 12.71 -14.35 -4.99
CA ARG A 375 12.01 -14.82 -6.18
C ARG A 375 11.13 -16.01 -5.80
N ARG A 376 9.80 -15.85 -5.81
CA ARG A 376 8.89 -17.00 -5.74
C ARG A 376 9.13 -17.84 -7.00
N SER A 377 9.78 -18.98 -6.85
CA SER A 377 10.04 -19.90 -7.95
C SER A 377 8.72 -20.30 -8.60
N ALA A 378 8.62 -20.15 -9.93
CA ALA A 378 7.48 -20.51 -10.77
C ALA A 378 7.24 -22.04 -10.81
N ARG A 379 7.05 -22.67 -9.65
CA ARG A 379 6.93 -24.12 -9.50
C ARG A 379 5.59 -24.49 -8.86
N ALA A 380 4.50 -24.18 -9.56
CA ALA A 380 3.19 -24.83 -9.42
C ALA A 380 2.22 -24.37 -10.53
N ARG A 381 2.62 -24.49 -11.79
CA ARG A 381 1.68 -24.53 -12.93
C ARG A 381 2.15 -25.63 -13.87
N ARG A 382 1.82 -26.88 -13.52
CA ARG A 382 1.78 -28.02 -14.42
C ARG A 382 0.48 -28.75 -14.20
#